data_AF-A0A060BXY5-F1
#
_entry.id   AF-A0A060BXY5-F1
#
_cell.length_a   1.000
_cell.length_b   1.000
_cell.length_c   1.000
_cell.angle_alpha   90.00
_cell.angle_beta   90.00
_cell.angle_gamma   90.00
#
_symmetry.space_group_name_H-M   'P 1'
#
loop_
_entity.id
_entity.type
_entity.pdbx_description
1 polymer ?
#
loop_
_entity_poly.entity_id
_entity_poly.type
_entity_poly.pdbx_seq_one_letter_code
_entity_poly.pdbx_strand_id
1 'polypeptide(L)' 'RELNEDLSGVKEGGVDMKIFDRDSTETGLLEGSQVNKHNGKYYLLMISWPRNEPRRQVCYRADNSYGAL' A
#
# COMPACT_ATOMS: atom_id res chain seq x y z
N ARG A 1 3.46 6.82 -6.95
CA ARG A 1 4.01 8.14 -7.29
C ARG A 1 5.12 8.49 -6.32
N GLU A 2 6.29 8.86 -6.85
CA GLU A 2 7.44 9.33 -6.10
C GLU A 2 7.28 10.82 -5.73
N LEU A 3 7.80 11.22 -4.56
CA LEU A 3 7.83 12.62 -4.12
C LEU A 3 9.17 13.27 -4.48
N ASN A 4 9.17 14.59 -4.65
CA ASN A 4 10.42 15.36 -4.72
C ASN A 4 11.19 15.23 -3.40
N GLU A 5 12.53 15.36 -3.46
CA GLU A 5 13.39 15.28 -2.27
C GLU A 5 13.06 16.35 -1.22
N ASP A 6 12.55 17.51 -1.66
CA ASP A 6 12.12 18.63 -0.83
C ASP A 6 10.65 18.53 -0.38
N LEU A 7 9.96 17.44 -0.72
CA LEU A 7 8.55 17.20 -0.41
C LEU A 7 7.57 18.25 -0.99
N SER A 8 8.00 19.06 -1.96
CA SER A 8 7.16 20.09 -2.60
C SER A 8 5.97 19.52 -3.38
N GLY A 9 6.03 18.23 -3.72
CA GLY A 9 4.97 17.54 -4.43
C GLY A 9 5.42 16.22 -5.04
N VAL A 10 4.64 15.76 -6.01
CA VAL A 10 4.96 14.58 -6.83
C VAL A 10 6.06 14.95 -7.83
N LYS A 11 7.05 14.07 -7.96
CA LYS A 11 8.16 14.22 -8.89
C LYS A 11 7.72 13.96 -10.33
N GLU A 12 7.87 14.96 -11.19
CA GLU A 12 7.65 14.81 -12.63
C GLU A 12 8.64 13.81 -13.22
N GLY A 13 8.15 12.84 -14.01
CA GLY A 13 8.95 11.73 -14.53
C GLY A 13 9.44 10.73 -13.46
N GLY A 14 9.05 10.90 -12.20
CA GLY A 14 9.33 9.94 -11.12
C GLY A 14 8.51 8.67 -11.24
N VAL A 15 8.73 7.72 -10.33
CA VAL A 15 8.03 6.42 -10.34
C VAL A 15 6.51 6.62 -10.19
N ASP A 16 5.73 6.19 -11.18
CA ASP A 16 4.26 6.07 -11.09
C ASP A 16 3.82 4.65 -11.46
N MET A 17 3.48 3.86 -10.45
CA MET A 17 3.12 2.45 -10.63
C MET A 17 2.11 1.99 -9.59
N LYS A 18 1.40 0.91 -9.93
CA LYS A 18 0.57 0.15 -9.01
C LYS A 18 1.44 -0.85 -8.26
N ILE A 19 1.38 -0.85 -6.92
CA ILE A 19 2.24 -1.69 -6.07
C ILE A 19 1.54 -2.94 -5.50
N PHE A 20 0.21 -3.02 -5.64
CA PHE A 20 -0.57 -4.17 -5.23
C PHE A 20 -1.92 -4.24 -5.96
N ASP A 21 -2.45 -5.45 -6.07
CA ASP A 21 -3.82 -5.74 -6.49
C ASP A 21 -4.67 -6.09 -5.28
N ARG A 22 -5.93 -5.64 -5.29
CA ARG A 22 -6.92 -6.07 -4.30
C ARG A 22 -7.23 -7.55 -4.52
N ASP A 23 -7.28 -8.33 -3.45
CA ASP A 23 -7.80 -9.69 -3.52
C ASP A 23 -9.33 -9.70 -3.68
N SER A 24 -9.89 -10.88 -3.97
CA SER A 24 -11.33 -11.06 -4.21
C SER A 24 -12.21 -10.80 -2.98
N THR A 25 -11.62 -10.73 -1.78
CA THR A 25 -12.32 -10.47 -0.52
C THR A 25 -12.36 -8.98 -0.18
N GLU A 26 -11.53 -8.15 -0.80
CA GLU A 26 -11.48 -6.69 -0.62
C GLU A 26 -12.56 -5.94 -1.44
N THR A 27 -13.83 -6.24 -1.13
CA THR A 27 -15.03 -5.80 -1.88
C THR A 27 -15.58 -4.43 -1.49
N GLY A 28 -14.93 -3.73 -0.56
CA GLY A 28 -15.39 -2.45 -0.02
C GLY A 28 -14.27 -1.43 0.14
N LEU A 29 -14.28 -0.73 1.28
CA LEU A 29 -13.21 0.21 1.63
C LEU A 29 -11.92 -0.56 1.91
N LEU A 30 -10.82 -0.05 1.36
CA LEU A 30 -9.47 -0.51 1.66
C LEU A 30 -8.57 0.72 1.68
N GLU A 31 -8.23 1.17 2.88
CA GLU A 31 -7.70 2.52 3.13
C GLU A 31 -6.67 2.53 4.26
N GLY A 32 -6.16 3.72 4.60
CA GLY A 32 -5.24 3.90 5.72
C GLY A 32 -3.88 3.24 5.48
N SER A 33 -3.35 3.36 4.25
CA SER A 33 -2.06 2.80 3.87
C SER A 33 -0.96 3.24 4.83
N GLN A 34 -0.40 2.27 5.56
CA GLN A 34 0.77 2.48 6.40
C GLN A 34 1.85 1.47 6.02
N VAL A 35 2.98 1.97 5.52
CA VAL A 35 4.13 1.14 5.16
C VAL A 35 5.14 1.16 6.30
N ASN A 36 5.50 -0.02 6.79
CA ASN A 36 6.58 -0.21 7.76
C ASN A 36 7.68 -1.07 7.14
N LYS A 37 8.94 -0.66 7.29
CA LYS A 37 10.10 -1.49 6.93
C LYS A 37 10.66 -2.12 8.20
N HIS A 38 10.74 -3.44 8.24
CA HIS A 38 11.28 -4.18 9.38
C HIS A 38 12.05 -5.41 8.92
N ASN A 39 13.26 -5.62 9.44
CA ASN A 39 14.13 -6.76 9.13
C ASN A 39 14.26 -7.07 7.62
N GLY A 40 14.46 -6.02 6.82
CA GLY A 40 14.64 -6.16 5.36
C GLY A 40 13.37 -6.45 4.57
N LYS A 41 12.19 -6.46 5.21
CA LYS A 41 10.89 -6.62 4.55
C LYS A 41 10.04 -5.36 4.68
N TYR A 42 9.17 -5.15 3.71
CA TYR A 42 8.19 -4.06 3.68
C TYR A 42 6.82 -4.63 4.02
N TYR A 43 6.09 -3.96 4.91
CA TYR A 43 4.77 -4.34 5.39
C TYR A 43 3.80 -3.20 5.10
N LEU A 44 2.84 -3.42 4.22
CA LEU A 44 1.72 -2.51 3.97
C LEU A 44 0.54 -2.94 4.83
N LEU A 45 0.25 -2.15 5.86
CA LEU A 45 -0.92 -2.28 6.71
C LEU A 45 -2.04 -1.41 6.15
N MET A 46 -3.26 -1.94 6.11
CA MET A 46 -4.44 -1.22 5.66
C MET A 46 -5.65 -1.63 6.49
N ILE A 47 -6.63 -0.74 6.60
CA ILE A 47 -7.95 -1.07 7.12
C ILE A 47 -8.84 -1.50 5.96
N SER A 48 -9.32 -2.73 6.05
CA SER A 48 -10.29 -3.34 5.15
C SER A 48 -11.67 -3.28 5.79
N TRP A 49 -12.66 -2.85 5.01
CA TRP A 49 -14.07 -2.94 5.37
C TRP A 49 -14.85 -3.56 4.20
N PRO A 50 -14.87 -4.90 4.11
CA PRO A 50 -15.60 -5.59 3.05
C PRO A 50 -17.10 -5.37 3.19
N ARG A 51 -17.82 -5.53 2.07
CA ARG A 51 -19.26 -5.32 2.05
C ARG A 51 -19.95 -6.34 2.95
N ASN A 52 -20.82 -5.85 3.84
CA ASN A 52 -21.59 -6.66 4.79
C ASN A 52 -20.73 -7.44 5.81
N GLU A 53 -19.46 -7.06 6.00
CA GLU A 53 -18.54 -7.68 6.94
C GLU A 53 -17.99 -6.67 7.95
N PRO A 54 -17.46 -7.11 9.11
CA PRO A 54 -16.76 -6.24 10.05
C PRO A 54 -15.47 -5.63 9.45
N ARG A 55 -15.05 -4.49 10.01
CA ARG A 55 -13.73 -3.90 9.72
C ARG A 55 -12.63 -4.85 10.22
N ARG A 56 -11.55 -4.98 9.44
CA ARG A 56 -10.36 -5.76 9.77
C ARG A 56 -9.09 -5.03 9.35
N GLN A 57 -7.96 -5.38 9.97
CA GLN A 57 -6.64 -4.95 9.50
C GLN A 57 -6.04 -6.05 8.62
N VAL A 58 -5.52 -5.68 7.46
CA VAL A 58 -4.79 -6.57 6.57
C VAL A 58 -3.32 -6.17 6.50
N CYS A 59 -2.45 -7.13 6.19
CA CYS A 59 -1.02 -6.93 6.08
C CYS A 59 -0.47 -7.61 4.82
N TYR A 60 0.03 -6.82 3.89
CA TYR A 60 0.76 -7.30 2.73
C TYR A 60 2.26 -7.17 2.98
N ARG A 61 3.04 -8.15 2.52
CA ARG A 61 4.50 -8.17 2.71
C ARG A 61 5.23 -8.23 1.37
N ALA A 62 6.29 -7.44 1.23
CA ALA A 62 7.15 -7.44 0.05
C ALA A 62 8.63 -7.41 0.42
N ASP A 63 9.47 -7.81 -0.54
CA ASP A 63 10.94 -7.83 -0.39
C ASP A 63 11.57 -6.49 -0.78
N ASN A 64 10.84 -5.64 -1.50
CA ASN A 64 11.26 -4.32 -1.93
C ASN A 64 10.12 -3.29 -1.78
N SER A 65 10.45 -2.00 -1.92
CA SER A 65 9.51 -0.90 -1.74
C SER A 65 8.47 -0.75 -2.87
N TYR A 66 8.67 -1.40 -4.01
CA TYR A 66 7.77 -1.37 -5.15
C TYR A 66 6.67 -2.43 -5.08
N GLY A 67 6.63 -3.21 -3.98
CA GLY A 67 5.62 -4.24 -3.77
C GLY A 67 6.01 -5.58 -4.38
N ALA A 68 5.02 -6.41 -4.67
CA ALA A 68 5.18 -7.78 -5.14
C ALA A 68 4.85 -7.94 -6.64
N LEU A 69 5.22 -6.96 -7.47
CA LEU A 69 5.28 -7.15 -8.92
C LEU A 69 6.55 -7.93 -9.30
#